data_AF-A0A7V8YCF3-F1
#
_entry.id   AF-A0A7V8YCF3-F1
#
_cell.length_a   1.000
_cell.length_b   1.000
_cell.length_c   1.000
_cell.angle_alpha   90.00
_cell.angle_beta   90.00
_cell.angle_gamma   90.00
#
_symmetry.space_group_name_H-M   'P 1'
#
loop_
_entity.id
_entity.type
_entity.pdbx_description
1 polymer ?
#
loop_
_entity_poly.entity_id
_entity_poly.type
_entity_poly.pdbx_seq_one_letter_code
_entity_poly.pdbx_strand_id
1 'polypeptide(L)'
;MPVAPVERFVSRHIGPSEGEVADMLGVVGEKSLDALIDATVPEHLRYRGAFPEIPPALTEREALAALAERAAENEVWRSYLGYGFHDTITPPVILRNVLENPGWYTAYTPYQAEISQGRLEALLVYQTLIEELCGLEIANASLLDEATAAAEAMAMAHRLHAGGADRFLVSDGVHPHTLAVVRTRAAWLGIEVVVADAAAFEPDGSVFGALVQYPATDGTITDWAALAQRVHGVGGLVIAATDLLALVALQPPGSWGADIAVGNSQRFGVPLGYGGPHAAFMATSASYQRQMPGRIIGISKDAAGNPALRMALQTREQHIRREKATSNICTAQALLANMAAMYA
;
A
#
# COMPACT_ATOMS: atom_id res chain seq x y z
N MET A 1 -10.49 -31.11 44.13
CA MET A 1 -11.11 -31.30 42.80
C MET A 1 -10.05 -30.98 41.75
N PRO A 2 -9.85 -31.81 40.72
CA PRO A 2 -8.96 -31.45 39.64
C PRO A 2 -9.51 -30.18 38.97
N VAL A 3 -8.65 -29.18 38.81
CA VAL A 3 -8.99 -27.94 38.10
C VAL A 3 -9.30 -28.31 36.65
N ALA A 4 -10.39 -27.77 36.09
CA ALA A 4 -10.78 -28.02 34.71
C ALA A 4 -9.62 -27.65 33.75
N PRO A 5 -9.48 -28.34 32.59
CA PRO A 5 -8.44 -28.01 31.62
C PRO A 5 -8.54 -26.53 31.22
N VAL A 6 -7.42 -25.82 31.31
CA VAL A 6 -7.31 -24.42 30.90
C VAL A 6 -7.61 -24.32 29.40
N GLU A 7 -8.50 -23.41 29.01
CA GLU A 7 -8.86 -23.15 27.60
C GLU A 7 -7.60 -22.82 26.79
N ARG A 8 -7.37 -23.54 25.69
CA ARG A 8 -6.20 -23.36 24.82
C ARG A 8 -6.61 -22.69 23.52
N PHE A 9 -5.95 -21.60 23.13
CA PHE A 9 -6.21 -20.91 21.86
C PHE A 9 -6.15 -21.84 20.64
N VAL A 10 -5.27 -22.86 20.69
CA VAL A 10 -5.11 -23.83 19.60
C VAL A 10 -6.41 -24.54 19.21
N SER A 11 -7.30 -24.82 20.17
CA SER A 11 -8.60 -25.47 19.88
C SER A 11 -9.66 -24.52 19.32
N ARG A 12 -9.39 -23.21 19.30
CA ARG A 12 -10.21 -22.20 18.60
C ARG A 12 -9.64 -21.88 17.23
N HIS A 13 -8.32 -21.94 17.10
CA HIS A 13 -7.60 -21.63 15.88
C HIS A 13 -7.63 -22.78 14.85
N ILE A 14 -7.38 -24.01 15.30
CA ILE A 14 -7.43 -25.21 14.45
C ILE A 14 -8.87 -25.71 14.40
N GLY A 15 -9.46 -25.72 13.20
CA GLY A 15 -10.85 -26.14 13.00
C GLY A 15 -11.10 -27.62 13.30
N PRO A 16 -10.35 -28.56 12.68
CA PRO A 16 -10.58 -29.99 12.89
C PRO A 16 -10.30 -30.45 14.32
N SER A 17 -11.27 -31.13 14.92
CA SER A 17 -11.14 -31.85 16.19
C SER A 17 -10.32 -33.13 16.04
N GLU A 18 -9.91 -33.74 17.16
CA GLU A 18 -9.16 -35.01 17.15
C GLU A 18 -9.91 -36.15 16.44
N GLY A 19 -11.25 -36.19 16.58
CA GLY A 19 -12.09 -37.17 15.88
C GLY A 19 -12.12 -36.94 14.36
N GLU A 20 -12.32 -35.69 13.94
CA GLU A 20 -12.29 -35.32 12.51
C GLU A 20 -10.90 -35.55 11.90
N VAL A 21 -9.83 -35.29 12.64
CA VAL A 21 -8.46 -35.63 12.22
C VAL A 21 -8.32 -37.13 12.01
N ALA A 22 -8.84 -37.97 12.92
CA ALA A 22 -8.81 -39.42 12.75
C ALA A 22 -9.60 -39.87 11.50
N ASP A 23 -10.77 -39.30 11.26
CA ASP A 23 -11.59 -39.59 10.08
C ASP A 23 -10.85 -39.20 8.78
N MET A 24 -10.25 -38.00 8.73
CA MET A 24 -9.46 -37.53 7.60
C MET A 24 -8.23 -38.41 7.34
N LEU A 25 -7.53 -38.84 8.41
CA LEU A 25 -6.41 -39.76 8.32
C LEU A 25 -6.83 -41.10 7.72
N GLY A 26 -8.01 -41.61 8.10
CA GLY A 26 -8.61 -42.81 7.50
C GLY A 26 -8.86 -42.67 5.99
N VAL A 27 -9.29 -41.49 5.52
CA VAL A 27 -9.50 -41.21 4.10
C VAL A 27 -8.18 -41.22 3.31
N VAL A 28 -7.12 -40.60 3.86
CA VAL A 28 -5.81 -40.56 3.18
C VAL A 28 -4.99 -41.84 3.38
N GLY A 29 -5.45 -42.77 4.22
CA GLY A 29 -4.81 -44.06 4.49
C GLY A 29 -3.64 -43.99 5.47
N GLU A 30 -3.51 -42.91 6.24
CA GLU A 30 -2.43 -42.69 7.19
C GLU A 30 -2.82 -43.05 8.62
N LYS A 31 -1.85 -43.55 9.40
CA LYS A 31 -2.10 -44.06 10.75
C LYS A 31 -2.07 -42.98 11.84
N SER A 32 -1.46 -41.84 11.55
CA SER A 32 -1.30 -40.71 12.47
C SER A 32 -0.88 -39.46 11.69
N LEU A 33 -0.98 -38.29 12.32
CA LEU A 33 -0.38 -37.07 11.76
C LEU A 33 1.13 -37.22 11.58
N ASP A 34 1.84 -37.87 12.51
CA ASP A 34 3.29 -38.07 12.38
C ASP A 34 3.66 -38.90 11.14
N ALA A 35 2.92 -39.98 10.89
CA ALA A 35 3.07 -40.82 9.70
C ALA A 35 2.79 -40.03 8.42
N LEU A 36 1.71 -39.22 8.40
CA LEU A 36 1.40 -38.34 7.28
C LEU A 36 2.55 -37.34 7.02
N ILE A 37 3.13 -36.74 8.08
CA ILE A 37 4.26 -35.82 7.94
C ILE A 37 5.53 -36.55 7.47
N ASP A 38 5.83 -37.76 7.99
CA ASP A 38 6.97 -38.59 7.54
C ASP A 38 6.86 -38.96 6.06
N ALA A 39 5.64 -39.24 5.58
CA ALA A 39 5.38 -39.56 4.18
C ALA A 39 5.41 -38.31 3.27
N THR A 40 5.14 -37.12 3.82
CA THR A 40 5.02 -35.86 3.05
C THR A 40 6.32 -35.07 2.99
N VAL A 41 7.02 -34.91 4.12
CA VAL A 41 8.21 -34.06 4.24
C VAL A 41 9.46 -34.93 4.07
N PRO A 42 10.32 -34.66 3.06
CA PRO A 42 11.55 -35.43 2.87
C PRO A 42 12.43 -35.44 4.12
N GLU A 43 12.86 -36.63 4.55
CA GLU A 43 13.56 -36.81 5.84
C GLU A 43 14.79 -35.92 6.00
N HIS A 44 15.60 -35.75 4.95
CA HIS A 44 16.81 -34.93 4.99
C HIS A 44 16.52 -33.42 5.16
N LEU A 45 15.28 -32.98 4.97
CA LEU A 45 14.82 -31.60 5.23
C LEU A 45 14.04 -31.49 6.54
N ARG A 46 13.62 -32.62 7.15
CA ARG A 46 12.79 -32.62 8.36
C ARG A 46 13.65 -32.20 9.56
N TYR A 47 13.28 -31.08 10.17
CA TYR A 47 13.90 -30.66 11.43
C TYR A 47 13.44 -31.58 12.57
N ARG A 48 14.37 -32.33 13.16
CA ARG A 48 14.14 -33.19 14.34
C ARG A 48 14.81 -32.68 15.62
N GLY A 49 15.42 -31.49 15.56
CA GLY A 49 16.01 -30.86 16.74
C GLY A 49 14.95 -30.29 17.69
N ALA A 50 15.38 -29.88 18.88
CA ALA A 50 14.53 -29.07 19.74
C ALA A 50 14.31 -27.69 19.10
N PHE A 51 13.08 -27.18 19.11
CA PHE A 51 12.87 -25.78 18.78
C PHE A 51 13.63 -24.89 19.80
N PRO A 52 14.00 -23.66 19.42
CA PRO A 52 14.45 -22.67 20.40
C PRO A 52 13.50 -22.62 21.59
N GLU A 53 14.00 -22.27 22.77
CA GLU A 53 13.15 -22.15 23.96
C GLU A 53 12.08 -21.07 23.73
N ILE A 54 10.85 -21.50 23.47
CA ILE A 54 9.69 -20.63 23.31
C ILE A 54 8.96 -20.61 24.66
N PRO A 55 8.54 -19.42 25.17
CA PRO A 55 7.76 -19.33 26.40
C PRO A 55 6.52 -20.25 26.37
N PRO A 56 6.05 -20.72 27.53
CA PRO A 56 4.84 -21.53 27.59
C PRO A 56 3.66 -20.78 26.98
N ALA A 57 2.77 -21.52 26.32
CA ALA A 57 1.58 -20.93 25.70
C ALA A 57 0.70 -20.23 26.75
N LEU A 58 0.35 -18.98 26.46
CA LEU A 58 -0.61 -18.21 27.23
C LEU A 58 -2.04 -18.55 26.79
N THR A 59 -2.99 -18.41 27.70
CA THR A 59 -4.41 -18.30 27.32
C THR A 59 -4.67 -17.00 26.56
N GLU A 60 -5.78 -16.91 25.83
CA GLU A 60 -6.18 -15.66 25.14
C GLU A 60 -6.23 -14.47 26.11
N ARG A 61 -6.76 -14.68 27.31
CA ARG A 61 -6.87 -13.65 28.35
C ARG A 61 -5.49 -13.20 28.86
N GLU A 62 -4.59 -14.13 29.12
CA GLU A 62 -3.23 -13.83 29.57
C GLU A 62 -2.44 -13.11 28.47
N ALA A 63 -2.60 -13.51 27.21
CA ALA A 63 -1.96 -12.84 26.08
C ALA A 63 -2.44 -11.39 25.93
N LEU A 64 -3.74 -11.13 26.04
CA LEU A 64 -4.29 -9.76 26.00
C LEU A 64 -3.82 -8.92 27.19
N ALA A 65 -3.77 -9.48 28.40
CA ALA A 65 -3.27 -8.78 29.58
C ALA A 65 -1.78 -8.43 29.44
N ALA A 66 -0.96 -9.40 29.01
CA ALA A 66 0.47 -9.17 28.77
C ALA A 66 0.70 -8.12 27.68
N LEU A 67 -0.09 -8.13 26.61
CA LEU A 67 0.00 -7.13 25.55
C LEU A 67 -0.43 -5.74 26.05
N ALA A 68 -1.45 -5.65 26.90
CA ALA A 68 -1.89 -4.39 27.51
C ALA A 68 -0.82 -3.80 28.44
N GLU A 69 -0.12 -4.63 29.23
CA GLU A 69 1.01 -4.19 30.05
C GLU A 69 2.13 -3.61 29.18
N ARG A 70 2.49 -4.29 28.08
CA ARG A 70 3.50 -3.78 27.13
C ARG A 70 3.04 -2.50 26.45
N ALA A 71 1.77 -2.41 26.03
CA ALA A 71 1.22 -1.22 25.40
C ALA A 71 1.21 -0.01 26.34
N ALA A 72 1.05 -0.23 27.65
CA ALA A 72 1.08 0.82 28.67
C ALA A 72 2.49 1.42 28.91
N GLU A 73 3.56 0.77 28.40
CA GLU A 73 4.92 1.33 28.42
C GLU A 73 5.11 2.41 27.34
N ASN A 74 4.22 2.49 26.35
CA ASN A 74 4.27 3.55 25.33
C ASN A 74 3.75 4.88 25.90
N GLU A 75 4.45 5.97 25.60
CA GLU A 75 4.00 7.31 25.93
C GLU A 75 3.26 7.94 24.74
N VAL A 76 1.99 8.28 24.92
CA VAL A 76 1.17 8.91 23.86
C VAL A 76 1.29 10.43 23.94
N TRP A 77 2.20 10.99 23.13
CA TRP A 77 2.42 12.43 23.02
C TRP A 77 1.59 13.05 21.90
N ARG A 78 1.28 14.34 22.03
CA ARG A 78 0.80 15.15 20.90
C ARG A 78 1.97 15.41 19.97
N SER A 79 2.06 14.63 18.90
CA SER A 79 3.18 14.68 17.95
C SER A 79 2.87 15.61 16.79
N TYR A 80 3.57 16.76 16.74
CA TYR A 80 3.50 17.72 15.62
C TYR A 80 4.73 17.65 14.73
N LEU A 81 5.30 16.44 14.57
CA LEU A 81 6.50 16.22 13.79
C LEU A 81 6.25 16.41 12.27
N GLY A 82 5.04 16.11 11.80
CA GLY A 82 4.72 16.13 10.37
C GLY A 82 5.43 14.99 9.63
N TYR A 83 6.26 15.33 8.64
CA TYR A 83 6.98 14.36 7.80
C TYR A 83 6.07 13.27 7.21
N GLY A 84 4.91 13.67 6.67
CA GLY A 84 3.96 12.75 6.02
C GLY A 84 3.00 12.03 6.99
N PHE A 85 3.15 12.21 8.30
CA PHE A 85 2.26 11.61 9.31
C PHE A 85 1.62 12.70 10.17
N HIS A 86 0.30 12.73 10.17
CA HIS A 86 -0.47 13.75 10.87
C HIS A 86 -1.58 13.07 11.68
N ASP A 87 -1.66 13.40 12.96
CA ASP A 87 -2.72 12.85 13.79
C ASP A 87 -4.10 13.22 13.21
N THR A 88 -5.05 12.30 13.34
CA THR A 88 -6.39 12.43 12.76
C THR A 88 -7.41 11.75 13.64
N ILE A 89 -8.66 12.21 13.55
CA ILE A 89 -9.78 11.55 14.19
C ILE A 89 -10.28 10.46 13.26
N THR A 90 -10.09 9.19 13.64
CA THR A 90 -10.82 8.08 12.99
C THR A 90 -12.28 8.13 13.42
N PRO A 91 -13.24 8.36 12.50
CA PRO A 91 -14.65 8.39 12.87
C PRO A 91 -15.05 7.07 13.55
N PRO A 92 -15.66 7.10 14.76
CA PRO A 92 -15.96 5.87 15.51
C PRO A 92 -16.85 4.88 14.73
N VAL A 93 -17.68 5.38 13.83
CA VAL A 93 -18.51 4.54 12.95
C VAL A 93 -17.66 3.75 11.95
N ILE A 94 -16.58 4.32 11.42
CA ILE A 94 -15.65 3.64 10.50
C ILE A 94 -14.77 2.67 11.29
N LEU A 95 -14.23 3.09 12.45
CA LEU A 95 -13.45 2.22 13.34
C LEU A 95 -14.22 0.94 13.66
N ARG A 96 -15.44 1.09 14.17
CA ARG A 96 -16.24 -0.05 14.64
C ARG A 96 -16.79 -0.91 13.52
N ASN A 97 -17.29 -0.32 12.43
CA ASN A 97 -18.05 -1.05 11.41
C ASN A 97 -17.20 -1.46 10.20
N VAL A 98 -15.96 -0.99 10.09
CA VAL A 98 -15.01 -1.36 9.03
C VAL A 98 -13.75 -2.00 9.64
N LEU A 99 -12.96 -1.27 10.43
CA LEU A 99 -11.67 -1.77 10.92
C LEU A 99 -11.83 -2.92 11.91
N GLU A 100 -12.80 -2.83 12.82
CA GLU A 100 -13.08 -3.86 13.83
C GLU A 100 -14.11 -4.90 13.35
N ASN A 101 -14.51 -4.87 12.08
CA ASN A 101 -15.52 -5.75 11.52
C ASN A 101 -14.90 -6.86 10.63
N PRO A 102 -14.97 -8.15 11.03
CA PRO A 102 -14.39 -9.24 10.24
C PRO A 102 -15.01 -9.38 8.85
N GLY A 103 -16.24 -8.89 8.63
CA GLY A 103 -16.85 -8.85 7.29
C GLY A 103 -16.06 -8.00 6.28
N TRP A 104 -15.21 -7.08 6.76
CA TRP A 104 -14.36 -6.23 5.91
C TRP A 104 -12.91 -6.69 5.84
N TYR A 105 -12.32 -7.19 6.95
CA TYR A 105 -10.88 -7.49 6.99
C TYR A 105 -10.50 -8.96 6.77
N THR A 106 -11.46 -9.90 6.73
CA THR A 106 -11.13 -11.32 6.53
C THR A 106 -11.02 -11.74 5.06
N ALA A 107 -11.72 -11.03 4.17
CA ALA A 107 -11.63 -11.29 2.74
C ALA A 107 -10.29 -10.82 2.16
N TYR A 108 -9.85 -11.46 1.08
CA TYR A 108 -8.62 -11.10 0.38
C TYR A 108 -8.91 -10.33 -0.93
N THR A 109 -7.90 -10.22 -1.79
CA THR A 109 -7.96 -9.62 -3.12
C THR A 109 -9.25 -10.02 -3.86
N PRO A 110 -10.00 -9.08 -4.45
CA PRO A 110 -11.29 -9.35 -5.11
C PRO A 110 -11.14 -10.04 -6.48
N TYR A 111 -10.50 -11.21 -6.51
CA TYR A 111 -10.32 -12.02 -7.72
C TYR A 111 -11.66 -12.49 -8.30
N GLN A 112 -12.60 -12.86 -7.43
CA GLN A 112 -13.98 -13.23 -7.80
C GLN A 112 -14.86 -11.99 -7.65
N ALA A 113 -15.02 -11.23 -8.72
CA ALA A 113 -15.60 -9.88 -8.68
C ALA A 113 -17.08 -9.89 -8.25
N GLU A 114 -17.82 -10.91 -8.66
CA GLU A 114 -19.27 -11.09 -8.46
C GLU A 114 -19.64 -11.11 -6.97
N ILE A 115 -18.78 -11.69 -6.13
CA ILE A 115 -18.96 -11.76 -4.67
C ILE A 115 -18.12 -10.72 -3.93
N SER A 116 -17.67 -9.69 -4.64
CA SER A 116 -16.72 -8.70 -4.12
C SER A 116 -17.09 -7.25 -4.42
N GLN A 117 -18.30 -6.99 -4.95
CA GLN A 117 -18.72 -5.68 -5.42
C GLN A 117 -18.61 -4.58 -4.35
N GLY A 118 -18.98 -4.85 -3.09
CA GLY A 118 -18.94 -3.83 -2.04
C GLY A 118 -17.55 -3.23 -1.78
N ARG A 119 -16.50 -4.07 -1.71
CA ARG A 119 -15.12 -3.56 -1.55
C ARG A 119 -14.51 -3.04 -2.84
N LEU A 120 -14.97 -3.53 -4.00
CA LEU A 120 -14.59 -2.95 -5.29
C LEU A 120 -15.15 -1.53 -5.44
N GLU A 121 -16.38 -1.29 -4.97
CA GLU A 121 -17.01 0.03 -4.97
C GLU A 121 -16.29 1.00 -4.04
N ALA A 122 -15.97 0.58 -2.82
CA ALA A 122 -15.18 1.41 -1.90
C ALA A 122 -13.79 1.78 -2.48
N LEU A 123 -13.13 0.86 -3.19
CA LEU A 123 -11.86 1.15 -3.88
C LEU A 123 -12.05 2.05 -5.12
N LEU A 124 -13.20 1.99 -5.79
CA LEU A 124 -13.52 2.91 -6.88
C LEU A 124 -13.75 4.33 -6.32
N VAL A 125 -14.47 4.46 -5.19
CA VAL A 125 -14.63 5.75 -4.48
C VAL A 125 -13.26 6.30 -4.07
N TYR A 126 -12.37 5.45 -3.54
CA TYR A 126 -10.98 5.84 -3.27
C TYR A 126 -10.30 6.40 -4.52
N GLN A 127 -10.35 5.71 -5.65
CA GLN A 127 -9.75 6.19 -6.90
C GLN A 127 -10.32 7.54 -7.33
N THR A 128 -11.64 7.69 -7.32
CA THR A 128 -12.32 8.94 -7.68
C THR A 128 -11.90 10.10 -6.77
N LEU A 129 -11.82 9.87 -5.46
CA LEU A 129 -11.31 10.86 -4.50
C LEU A 129 -9.89 11.33 -4.84
N ILE A 130 -9.00 10.40 -5.16
CA ILE A 130 -7.62 10.74 -5.54
C ILE A 130 -7.60 11.50 -6.88
N GLU A 131 -8.34 11.03 -7.88
CA GLU A 131 -8.46 11.67 -9.20
C GLU A 131 -8.91 13.13 -9.07
N GLU A 132 -9.96 13.39 -8.30
CA GLU A 132 -10.51 14.74 -8.07
C GLU A 132 -9.54 15.65 -7.31
N LEU A 133 -9.00 15.19 -6.18
CA LEU A 133 -8.09 16.00 -5.36
C LEU A 133 -6.75 16.25 -6.03
N CYS A 134 -6.24 15.29 -6.81
CA CYS A 134 -4.97 15.47 -7.53
C CYS A 134 -5.15 16.23 -8.86
N GLY A 135 -6.38 16.35 -9.35
CA GLY A 135 -6.67 16.92 -10.68
C GLY A 135 -6.09 16.08 -11.82
N LEU A 136 -6.11 14.75 -11.69
CA LEU A 136 -5.54 13.78 -12.64
C LEU A 136 -6.57 12.73 -13.06
N GLU A 137 -6.33 12.10 -14.21
CA GLU A 137 -7.39 11.36 -14.93
C GLU A 137 -7.63 9.94 -14.43
N ILE A 138 -6.62 9.29 -13.84
CA ILE A 138 -6.73 7.92 -13.31
C ILE A 138 -5.94 7.76 -12.02
N ALA A 139 -6.46 6.97 -11.09
CA ALA A 139 -5.74 6.53 -9.88
C ALA A 139 -5.74 5.01 -9.71
N ASN A 140 -4.79 4.48 -8.93
CA ASN A 140 -4.77 3.08 -8.54
C ASN A 140 -5.51 2.80 -7.23
N ALA A 141 -5.76 1.53 -6.96
CA ALA A 141 -6.40 1.02 -5.75
C ALA A 141 -5.38 0.78 -4.62
N SER A 142 -4.56 1.82 -4.36
CA SER A 142 -3.49 1.95 -3.36
C SER A 142 -2.11 1.36 -3.68
N LEU A 143 -1.11 1.93 -3.00
CA LEU A 143 0.26 1.45 -2.83
C LEU A 143 0.59 1.27 -1.32
N LEU A 144 1.84 0.94 -1.00
CA LEU A 144 2.24 0.54 0.36
C LEU A 144 2.42 1.71 1.32
N ASP A 145 3.13 2.75 0.90
CA ASP A 145 3.40 3.99 1.63
C ASP A 145 3.85 5.09 0.64
N GLU A 146 3.95 6.34 1.10
CA GLU A 146 4.34 7.47 0.24
C GLU A 146 5.72 7.28 -0.39
N ALA A 147 6.68 6.78 0.38
CA ALA A 147 8.06 6.64 -0.03
C ALA A 147 8.22 5.62 -1.18
N THR A 148 7.52 4.49 -1.09
CA THR A 148 7.44 3.47 -2.13
C THR A 148 6.61 3.96 -3.32
N ALA A 149 5.54 4.74 -3.11
CA ALA A 149 4.78 5.35 -4.18
C ALA A 149 5.63 6.33 -5.02
N ALA A 150 6.44 7.17 -4.37
CA ALA A 150 7.38 8.07 -5.04
C ALA A 150 8.44 7.29 -5.85
N ALA A 151 8.96 6.19 -5.30
CA ALA A 151 9.91 5.35 -6.02
C ALA A 151 9.27 4.62 -7.21
N GLU A 152 8.01 4.20 -7.10
CA GLU A 152 7.24 3.64 -8.21
C GLU A 152 6.93 4.70 -9.28
N ALA A 153 6.66 5.95 -8.89
CA ALA A 153 6.47 7.06 -9.82
C ALA A 153 7.76 7.34 -10.61
N MET A 154 8.91 7.36 -9.94
CA MET A 154 10.22 7.47 -10.59
C MET A 154 10.44 6.33 -11.59
N ALA A 155 10.20 5.07 -11.18
CA ALA A 155 10.37 3.92 -12.06
C ALA A 155 9.39 3.95 -13.25
N MET A 156 8.17 4.43 -13.03
CA MET A 156 7.17 4.63 -14.09
C MET A 156 7.60 5.72 -15.07
N ALA A 157 8.10 6.86 -14.59
CA ALA A 157 8.63 7.93 -15.43
C ALA A 157 9.83 7.46 -16.26
N HIS A 158 10.75 6.71 -15.67
CA HIS A 158 11.90 6.11 -16.38
C HIS A 158 11.45 5.18 -17.51
N ARG A 159 10.44 4.32 -17.27
CA ARG A 159 9.88 3.44 -18.32
C ARG A 159 9.15 4.20 -19.44
N LEU A 160 8.58 5.37 -19.14
CA LEU A 160 7.84 6.19 -20.11
C LEU A 160 8.77 7.08 -20.93
N HIS A 161 9.93 7.43 -20.40
CA HIS A 161 10.89 8.27 -21.09
C HIS A 161 11.58 7.52 -22.25
N ALA A 162 11.64 8.15 -23.42
CA ALA A 162 12.14 7.54 -24.65
C ALA A 162 13.64 7.78 -24.92
N GLY A 163 14.28 8.72 -24.22
CA GLY A 163 15.60 9.26 -24.55
C GLY A 163 16.80 8.62 -23.83
N GLY A 164 16.58 7.56 -23.03
CA GLY A 164 17.67 6.90 -22.30
C GLY A 164 18.34 7.77 -21.22
N ALA A 165 17.69 8.86 -20.81
CA ALA A 165 18.12 9.66 -19.68
C ALA A 165 18.02 8.85 -18.38
N ASP A 166 19.07 8.89 -17.57
CA ASP A 166 19.17 8.14 -16.31
C ASP A 166 19.31 9.05 -15.08
N ARG A 167 19.17 10.38 -15.22
CA ARG A 167 19.11 11.29 -14.07
C ARG A 167 17.69 11.60 -13.65
N PHE A 168 17.46 11.54 -12.34
CA PHE A 168 16.22 11.89 -11.70
C PHE A 168 16.43 13.03 -10.70
N LEU A 169 15.78 14.17 -10.93
CA LEU A 169 15.82 15.30 -10.01
C LEU A 169 14.91 15.02 -8.82
N VAL A 170 15.39 15.30 -7.61
CA VAL A 170 14.58 15.29 -6.39
C VAL A 170 14.78 16.62 -5.67
N SER A 171 13.68 17.33 -5.42
CA SER A 171 13.70 18.56 -4.63
C SER A 171 14.23 18.30 -3.21
N ASP A 172 15.03 19.22 -2.69
CA ASP A 172 15.50 19.22 -1.30
C ASP A 172 14.36 19.39 -0.27
N GLY A 173 13.18 19.82 -0.70
CA GLY A 173 11.96 19.88 0.10
C GLY A 173 11.22 18.54 0.28
N VAL A 174 11.69 17.44 -0.32
CA VAL A 174 11.06 16.11 -0.18
C VAL A 174 11.35 15.50 1.20
N HIS A 175 10.39 14.75 1.76
CA HIS A 175 10.59 14.08 3.03
C HIS A 175 11.84 13.17 3.02
N PRO A 176 12.66 13.17 4.10
CA PRO A 176 13.94 12.47 4.10
C PRO A 176 13.81 10.96 3.93
N HIS A 177 12.75 10.35 4.47
CA HIS A 177 12.48 8.91 4.30
C HIS A 177 12.00 8.58 2.87
N THR A 178 11.21 9.47 2.25
CA THR A 178 10.85 9.38 0.82
C THR A 178 12.11 9.40 -0.06
N LEU A 179 13.01 10.35 0.16
CA LEU A 179 14.29 10.42 -0.56
C LEU A 179 15.14 9.15 -0.36
N ALA A 180 15.19 8.60 0.86
CA ALA A 180 15.96 7.40 1.17
C ALA A 180 15.46 6.18 0.37
N VAL A 181 14.14 5.99 0.26
CA VAL A 181 13.56 4.88 -0.51
C VAL A 181 13.74 5.09 -2.01
N VAL A 182 13.54 6.32 -2.51
CA VAL A 182 13.79 6.69 -3.91
C VAL A 182 15.24 6.39 -4.31
N ARG A 183 16.22 6.83 -3.51
CA ARG A 183 17.65 6.53 -3.73
C ARG A 183 17.93 5.04 -3.73
N THR A 184 17.35 4.31 -2.77
CA THR A 184 17.53 2.86 -2.67
C THR A 184 17.03 2.16 -3.93
N ARG A 185 15.85 2.51 -4.42
CA ARG A 185 15.30 1.93 -5.65
C ARG A 185 16.08 2.35 -6.89
N ALA A 186 16.47 3.62 -7.00
CA ALA A 186 17.25 4.15 -8.11
C ALA A 186 18.59 3.41 -8.27
N ALA A 187 19.30 3.13 -7.17
CA ALA A 187 20.58 2.42 -7.20
C ALA A 187 20.50 1.05 -7.89
N TRP A 188 19.41 0.31 -7.69
CA TRP A 188 19.21 -1.00 -8.32
C TRP A 188 18.70 -0.93 -9.76
N LEU A 189 18.24 0.25 -10.20
CA LEU A 189 17.81 0.52 -11.57
C LEU A 189 18.89 1.24 -12.41
N GLY A 190 20.03 1.59 -11.81
CA GLY A 190 21.09 2.35 -12.48
C GLY A 190 20.75 3.84 -12.67
N ILE A 191 19.81 4.37 -11.90
CA ILE A 191 19.36 5.78 -11.97
C ILE A 191 20.22 6.65 -11.04
N GLU A 192 20.70 7.78 -11.55
CA GLU A 192 21.39 8.81 -10.77
C GLU A 192 20.35 9.76 -10.15
N VAL A 193 20.28 9.81 -8.82
CA VAL A 193 19.41 10.76 -8.09
C VAL A 193 20.17 12.05 -7.79
N VAL A 194 19.72 13.15 -8.39
CA VAL A 194 20.26 14.50 -8.18
C VAL A 194 19.36 15.23 -7.20
N VAL A 195 19.89 15.60 -6.02
CA VAL A 195 19.14 16.39 -5.04
C VAL A 195 19.58 17.85 -5.14
N ALA A 196 18.63 18.76 -5.36
CA ALA A 196 18.89 20.18 -5.53
C ALA A 196 17.66 21.03 -5.18
N ASP A 197 17.87 22.35 -5.07
CA ASP A 197 16.77 23.32 -5.14
C ASP A 197 16.11 23.22 -6.52
N ALA A 198 14.95 22.55 -6.56
CA ALA A 198 14.25 22.29 -7.80
C ALA A 198 13.70 23.57 -8.43
N ALA A 199 13.45 24.64 -7.66
CA ALA A 199 12.92 25.88 -8.21
C ALA A 199 13.95 26.60 -9.10
N ALA A 200 15.23 26.53 -8.71
CA ALA A 200 16.37 27.11 -9.44
C ALA A 200 17.06 26.14 -10.42
N PHE A 201 16.68 24.86 -10.42
CA PHE A 201 17.32 23.85 -11.28
C PHE A 201 16.93 24.03 -12.76
N GLU A 202 17.92 23.95 -13.64
CA GLU A 202 17.78 23.97 -15.09
C GLU A 202 18.01 22.55 -15.64
N PRO A 203 16.95 21.79 -15.96
CA PRO A 203 17.09 20.45 -16.48
C PRO A 203 17.65 20.45 -17.90
N ASP A 204 18.49 19.46 -18.20
CA ASP A 204 19.00 19.18 -19.53
C ASP A 204 18.45 17.83 -20.04
N GLY A 205 18.87 17.42 -21.24
CA GLY A 205 18.42 16.16 -21.85
C GLY A 205 18.85 14.88 -21.11
N SER A 206 19.60 14.98 -20.00
CA SER A 206 19.96 13.84 -19.15
C SER A 206 18.94 13.57 -18.04
N VAL A 207 17.96 14.46 -17.85
CA VAL A 207 16.91 14.35 -16.81
C VAL A 207 15.63 13.76 -17.39
N PHE A 208 15.19 12.61 -16.88
CA PHE A 208 13.93 11.98 -17.32
C PHE A 208 12.73 12.36 -16.44
N GLY A 209 12.95 13.00 -15.29
CA GLY A 209 11.87 13.47 -14.46
C GLY A 209 12.33 14.16 -13.17
N ALA A 210 11.36 14.74 -12.48
CA ALA A 210 11.57 15.46 -11.24
C ALA A 210 10.52 15.08 -10.19
N LEU A 211 10.95 14.84 -8.95
CA LEU A 211 10.09 14.70 -7.78
C LEU A 211 10.12 15.98 -6.94
N VAL A 212 8.95 16.56 -6.71
CA VAL A 212 8.74 17.66 -5.77
C VAL A 212 7.77 17.25 -4.67
N GLN A 213 7.82 17.94 -3.53
CA GLN A 213 6.84 17.80 -2.46
C GLN A 213 5.95 19.05 -2.41
N TYR A 214 4.64 18.86 -2.24
CA TYR A 214 3.64 19.92 -2.28
C TYR A 214 2.53 19.68 -1.23
N PRO A 215 2.54 20.37 -0.07
CA PRO A 215 3.57 21.27 0.44
C PRO A 215 4.91 20.56 0.73
N ALA A 216 6.00 21.32 0.79
CA ALA A 216 7.32 20.80 1.13
C ALA A 216 7.40 20.28 2.57
N THR A 217 8.47 19.55 2.89
CA THR A 217 8.68 18.94 4.22
C THR A 217 8.73 19.93 5.38
N ASP A 218 9.06 21.19 5.10
CA ASP A 218 9.09 22.31 6.04
C ASP A 218 7.77 23.10 6.07
N GLY A 219 6.79 22.71 5.26
CA GLY A 219 5.49 23.37 5.10
C GLY A 219 5.43 24.42 4.00
N THR A 220 6.53 24.69 3.28
CA THR A 220 6.55 25.69 2.20
C THR A 220 5.64 25.27 1.03
N ILE A 221 4.87 26.23 0.50
CA ILE A 221 4.03 26.04 -0.67
C ILE A 221 4.67 26.79 -1.84
N THR A 222 5.09 26.05 -2.85
CA THR A 222 5.78 26.58 -4.03
C THR A 222 4.92 26.38 -5.28
N ASP A 223 4.92 27.37 -6.17
CA ASP A 223 4.36 27.22 -7.51
C ASP A 223 5.36 26.48 -8.40
N TRP A 224 5.01 25.25 -8.78
CA TRP A 224 5.86 24.36 -9.57
C TRP A 224 5.62 24.46 -11.08
N ALA A 225 4.73 25.34 -11.56
CA ALA A 225 4.40 25.45 -12.99
C ALA A 225 5.61 25.75 -13.87
N ALA A 226 6.51 26.62 -13.41
CA ALA A 226 7.73 26.95 -14.13
C ALA A 226 8.70 25.75 -14.23
N LEU A 227 8.82 24.97 -13.16
CA LEU A 227 9.63 23.73 -13.18
C LEU A 227 9.01 22.70 -14.13
N ALA A 228 7.70 22.53 -14.10
CA ALA A 228 6.99 21.61 -15.00
C ALA A 228 7.28 21.93 -16.47
N GLN A 229 7.16 23.20 -16.86
CA GLN A 229 7.49 23.65 -18.22
C GLN A 229 8.94 23.31 -18.62
N ARG A 230 9.92 23.54 -17.73
CA ARG A 230 11.33 23.22 -18.02
C ARG A 230 11.58 21.72 -18.15
N VAL A 231 11.03 20.91 -17.25
CA VAL A 231 11.17 19.44 -17.28
C VAL A 231 10.50 18.84 -18.53
N HIS A 232 9.30 19.32 -18.88
CA HIS A 232 8.63 18.93 -20.13
C HIS A 232 9.43 19.35 -21.36
N GLY A 233 10.10 20.50 -21.32
CA GLY A 233 10.95 21.01 -22.41
C GLY A 233 12.11 20.07 -22.77
N VAL A 234 12.56 19.24 -21.83
CA VAL A 234 13.58 18.19 -22.06
C VAL A 234 12.98 16.78 -22.19
N GLY A 235 11.66 16.66 -22.22
CA GLY A 235 10.95 15.38 -22.36
C GLY A 235 10.89 14.54 -21.08
N GLY A 236 11.11 15.15 -19.92
CA GLY A 236 10.93 14.50 -18.62
C GLY A 236 9.50 14.63 -18.09
N LEU A 237 9.17 13.90 -17.01
CA LEU A 237 7.89 13.99 -16.31
C LEU A 237 8.04 14.58 -14.91
N VAL A 238 7.02 15.32 -14.44
CA VAL A 238 6.98 15.88 -13.08
C VAL A 238 6.08 15.06 -12.17
N ILE A 239 6.62 14.72 -11.01
CA ILE A 239 5.96 13.93 -9.96
C ILE A 239 5.77 14.83 -8.73
N ALA A 240 4.55 14.91 -8.23
CA ALA A 240 4.20 15.62 -7.01
C ALA A 240 3.92 14.63 -5.88
N ALA A 241 4.77 14.59 -4.85
CA ALA A 241 4.40 14.01 -3.56
C ALA A 241 3.56 15.04 -2.78
N THR A 242 2.34 14.70 -2.41
CA THR A 242 1.34 15.68 -1.95
C THR A 242 0.46 15.16 -0.81
N ASP A 243 -0.19 16.09 -0.11
CA ASP A 243 -1.10 15.81 1.01
C ASP A 243 -2.56 16.03 0.59
N LEU A 244 -3.41 15.00 0.70
CA LEU A 244 -4.81 15.09 0.25
C LEU A 244 -5.63 16.14 1.00
N LEU A 245 -5.37 16.38 2.29
CA LEU A 245 -6.10 17.39 3.05
C LEU A 245 -5.67 18.80 2.63
N ALA A 246 -4.39 19.01 2.32
CA ALA A 246 -3.90 20.27 1.77
C ALA A 246 -4.57 20.59 0.42
N LEU A 247 -4.77 19.58 -0.44
CA LEU A 247 -5.41 19.73 -1.75
C LEU A 247 -6.90 20.09 -1.70
N VAL A 248 -7.55 20.01 -0.53
CA VAL A 248 -8.90 20.58 -0.34
C VAL A 248 -8.87 22.11 -0.46
N ALA A 249 -7.74 22.74 -0.12
CA ALA A 249 -7.57 24.20 -0.15
C ALA A 249 -6.57 24.70 -1.20
N LEU A 250 -5.67 23.83 -1.66
CA LEU A 250 -4.61 24.18 -2.61
C LEU A 250 -4.96 23.78 -4.03
N GLN A 251 -4.27 24.43 -4.97
CA GLN A 251 -4.42 24.09 -6.38
C GLN A 251 -3.89 22.66 -6.65
N PRO A 252 -4.66 21.79 -7.29
CA PRO A 252 -4.28 20.38 -7.45
C PRO A 252 -3.06 20.21 -8.38
N PRO A 253 -2.19 19.19 -8.15
CA PRO A 253 -1.02 18.92 -8.96
C PRO A 253 -1.20 18.97 -10.48
N GLY A 254 -2.25 18.32 -10.99
CA GLY A 254 -2.48 18.25 -12.44
C GLY A 254 -2.71 19.60 -13.09
N SER A 255 -3.19 20.61 -12.34
CA SER A 255 -3.49 21.93 -12.89
C SER A 255 -2.26 22.83 -13.10
N TRP A 256 -1.14 22.55 -12.43
CA TRP A 256 0.12 23.25 -12.65
C TRP A 256 1.13 22.42 -13.47
N GLY A 257 0.71 21.25 -13.97
CA GLY A 257 1.49 20.44 -14.91
C GLY A 257 2.22 19.25 -14.30
N ALA A 258 1.85 18.77 -13.11
CA ALA A 258 2.30 17.46 -12.65
C ALA A 258 1.73 16.35 -13.54
N ASP A 259 2.57 15.40 -13.93
CA ASP A 259 2.16 14.22 -14.71
C ASP A 259 1.68 13.08 -13.81
N ILE A 260 2.27 12.97 -12.61
CA ILE A 260 1.99 11.94 -11.60
C ILE A 260 1.87 12.62 -10.24
N ALA A 261 0.85 12.27 -9.46
CA ALA A 261 0.74 12.64 -8.05
C ALA A 261 0.79 11.39 -7.17
N VAL A 262 1.53 11.46 -6.07
CA VAL A 262 1.66 10.40 -5.07
C VAL A 262 1.53 10.98 -3.66
N GLY A 263 1.27 10.14 -2.67
CA GLY A 263 1.21 10.58 -1.29
C GLY A 263 0.58 9.53 -0.39
N ASN A 264 0.27 9.93 0.84
CA ASN A 264 -0.38 9.09 1.83
C ASN A 264 -1.81 9.56 2.11
N SER A 265 -2.77 8.63 2.18
CA SER A 265 -4.15 8.91 2.60
C SER A 265 -4.37 8.81 4.12
N GLN A 266 -3.31 8.57 4.90
CA GLN A 266 -3.36 8.36 6.36
C GLN A 266 -4.27 9.35 7.10
N ARG A 267 -4.10 10.66 6.85
CA ARG A 267 -4.84 11.70 7.58
C ARG A 267 -6.32 11.82 7.18
N PHE A 268 -6.81 10.99 6.26
CA PHE A 268 -8.23 10.78 6.02
C PHE A 268 -8.73 9.65 6.95
N GLY A 269 -8.66 9.92 8.25
CA GLY A 269 -9.28 9.08 9.27
C GLY A 269 -8.58 7.76 9.60
N VAL A 270 -7.33 7.52 9.18
CA VAL A 270 -6.58 6.31 9.55
C VAL A 270 -5.60 6.62 10.69
N PRO A 271 -5.53 5.81 11.76
CA PRO A 271 -4.63 6.07 12.89
C PRO A 271 -3.14 6.15 12.48
N LEU A 272 -2.33 6.91 13.23
CA LEU A 272 -0.88 7.02 13.00
C LEU A 272 -0.17 5.65 12.94
N GLY A 273 -0.61 4.68 13.76
CA GLY A 273 -0.15 3.29 13.69
C GLY A 273 1.35 3.09 13.89
N TYR A 274 2.05 4.05 14.50
CA TYR A 274 3.52 4.06 14.63
C TYR A 274 4.24 3.74 13.30
N GLY A 275 3.68 4.24 12.18
CA GLY A 275 4.21 4.07 10.82
C GLY A 275 3.24 3.39 9.85
N GLY A 276 2.19 2.70 10.31
CA GLY A 276 1.22 2.09 9.42
C GLY A 276 0.29 1.06 10.07
N PRO A 277 -0.52 0.36 9.26
CA PRO A 277 -0.61 0.47 7.80
C PRO A 277 -1.41 1.69 7.33
N HIS A 278 -1.02 2.27 6.18
CA HIS A 278 -1.75 3.35 5.52
C HIS A 278 -1.79 3.13 4.01
N ALA A 279 -2.85 3.56 3.33
CA ALA A 279 -2.91 3.48 1.88
C ALA A 279 -2.21 4.68 1.24
N ALA A 280 -1.11 4.43 0.52
CA ALA A 280 -0.59 5.42 -0.40
C ALA A 280 -1.40 5.45 -1.69
N PHE A 281 -1.34 6.56 -2.41
CA PHE A 281 -1.99 6.73 -3.70
C PHE A 281 -0.98 7.01 -4.81
N MET A 282 -1.39 6.71 -6.04
CA MET A 282 -0.79 7.23 -7.25
C MET A 282 -1.88 7.58 -8.25
N ALA A 283 -1.85 8.81 -8.75
CA ALA A 283 -2.68 9.28 -9.86
C ALA A 283 -1.84 9.84 -10.99
N THR A 284 -2.34 9.78 -12.21
CA THR A 284 -1.60 10.14 -13.44
C THR A 284 -2.56 10.37 -14.61
N SER A 285 -2.06 10.82 -15.78
CA SER A 285 -2.85 10.81 -17.02
C SER A 285 -3.27 9.39 -17.47
N ALA A 286 -4.47 9.27 -18.04
CA ALA A 286 -5.02 8.05 -18.63
C ALA A 286 -4.14 7.47 -19.74
N SER A 287 -3.36 8.31 -20.43
CA SER A 287 -2.38 7.88 -21.43
C SER A 287 -1.32 6.93 -20.84
N TYR A 288 -1.03 7.03 -19.54
CA TYR A 288 -0.02 6.25 -18.84
C TYR A 288 -0.58 5.02 -18.10
N GLN A 289 -1.88 4.73 -18.21
CA GLN A 289 -2.57 3.64 -17.49
C GLN A 289 -1.90 2.26 -17.64
N ARG A 290 -1.23 2.01 -18.77
CA ARG A 290 -0.54 0.74 -19.05
C ARG A 290 0.75 0.56 -18.26
N GLN A 291 1.30 1.63 -17.68
CA GLN A 291 2.52 1.64 -16.88
C GLN A 291 2.26 1.78 -15.38
N MET A 292 1.01 2.04 -14.99
CA MET A 292 0.62 2.23 -13.60
C MET A 292 0.92 0.98 -12.75
N PRO A 293 1.51 1.12 -11.56
CA PRO A 293 1.72 0.04 -10.60
C PRO A 293 0.43 -0.30 -9.85
N GLY A 294 0.33 -1.56 -9.42
CA GLY A 294 -0.79 -2.01 -8.59
C GLY A 294 -2.11 -2.18 -9.34
N ARG A 295 -3.15 -2.40 -8.54
CA ARG A 295 -4.51 -2.72 -9.03
C ARG A 295 -5.23 -1.44 -9.43
N ILE A 296 -6.14 -1.56 -10.39
CA ILE A 296 -7.07 -0.48 -10.77
C ILE A 296 -8.45 -1.12 -10.83
N ILE A 297 -9.44 -0.51 -10.19
CA ILE A 297 -10.84 -0.89 -10.30
C ILE A 297 -11.44 -0.16 -11.49
N GLY A 298 -12.13 -0.90 -12.35
CA GLY A 298 -12.82 -0.36 -13.51
C GLY A 298 -14.28 -0.79 -13.54
N ILE A 299 -15.10 0.08 -14.12
CA ILE A 299 -16.50 -0.20 -14.43
C ILE A 299 -16.56 -1.06 -15.69
N SER A 300 -17.35 -2.12 -15.64
CA SER A 300 -17.62 -3.05 -16.73
C SER A 300 -19.12 -3.38 -16.77
N LYS A 301 -19.49 -4.48 -17.42
CA LYS A 301 -20.88 -4.96 -17.48
C LYS A 301 -20.94 -6.44 -17.14
N ASP A 302 -21.98 -6.86 -16.43
CA ASP A 302 -22.28 -8.27 -16.19
C ASP A 302 -22.91 -8.95 -17.43
N ALA A 303 -23.26 -10.23 -17.31
CA ALA A 303 -23.89 -11.00 -18.39
C ALA A 303 -25.29 -10.49 -18.78
N ALA A 304 -25.98 -9.76 -17.90
CA ALA A 304 -27.27 -9.13 -18.17
C ALA A 304 -27.13 -7.69 -18.71
N GLY A 305 -25.92 -7.17 -18.83
CA GLY A 305 -25.62 -5.82 -19.31
C GLY A 305 -25.66 -4.74 -18.22
N ASN A 306 -25.83 -5.10 -16.95
CA ASN A 306 -25.83 -4.16 -15.84
C ASN A 306 -24.40 -3.69 -15.53
N PRO A 307 -24.20 -2.44 -15.07
CA PRO A 307 -22.89 -1.99 -14.58
C PRO A 307 -22.38 -2.90 -13.46
N ALA A 308 -21.12 -3.33 -13.56
CA ALA A 308 -20.44 -4.14 -12.56
C ALA A 308 -18.97 -3.78 -12.46
N LEU A 309 -18.39 -3.89 -11.27
CA LEU A 309 -16.99 -3.52 -11.00
C LEU A 309 -16.07 -4.73 -11.11
N ARG A 310 -14.83 -4.51 -11.55
CA ARG A 310 -13.77 -5.53 -11.53
C ARG A 310 -12.39 -4.91 -11.49
N MET A 311 -11.38 -5.71 -11.19
CA MET A 311 -10.00 -5.31 -11.47
C MET A 311 -9.77 -5.21 -12.99
N ALA A 312 -9.22 -4.07 -13.42
CA ALA A 312 -8.97 -3.71 -14.81
C ALA A 312 -7.46 -3.75 -15.14
N LEU A 313 -7.16 -3.98 -16.42
CA LEU A 313 -5.79 -3.98 -16.95
C LEU A 313 -4.82 -4.89 -16.17
N GLN A 314 -5.30 -6.05 -15.70
CA GLN A 314 -4.54 -6.95 -14.82
C GLN A 314 -3.27 -7.51 -15.46
N THR A 315 -3.14 -7.45 -16.79
CA THR A 315 -1.92 -7.88 -17.49
C THR A 315 -0.69 -7.07 -17.09
N ARG A 316 -0.84 -5.91 -16.44
CA ARG A 316 0.27 -5.14 -15.85
C ARG A 316 0.89 -5.81 -14.62
N GLU A 317 0.12 -6.62 -13.91
CA GLU A 317 0.46 -7.13 -12.57
C GLU A 317 1.34 -8.39 -12.61
N GLN A 318 2.06 -8.62 -11.52
CA GLN A 318 3.04 -9.70 -11.36
C GLN A 318 2.49 -11.11 -11.64
N HIS A 319 1.21 -11.36 -11.35
CA HIS A 319 0.63 -12.70 -11.51
C HIS A 319 0.41 -13.10 -12.98
N ILE A 320 0.43 -12.13 -13.90
CA ILE A 320 0.37 -12.37 -15.35
C ILE A 320 1.75 -12.13 -15.98
N ARG A 321 2.35 -10.96 -15.71
CA ARG A 321 3.55 -10.51 -16.41
C ARG A 321 4.87 -10.82 -15.71
N ARG A 322 4.83 -11.28 -14.46
CA ARG A 322 6.01 -11.69 -13.68
C ARG A 322 7.10 -10.61 -13.71
N GLU A 323 8.30 -10.91 -14.19
CA GLU A 323 9.42 -9.99 -14.30
C GLU A 323 9.17 -8.79 -15.24
N LYS A 324 8.18 -8.88 -16.14
CA LYS A 324 7.78 -7.80 -17.06
C LYS A 324 6.63 -6.96 -16.53
N ALA A 325 6.19 -7.19 -15.29
CA ALA A 325 5.13 -6.42 -14.65
C ALA A 325 5.59 -4.98 -14.40
N THR A 326 4.62 -4.08 -14.19
CA THR A 326 4.93 -2.66 -13.92
C THR A 326 5.53 -2.45 -12.53
N SER A 327 5.29 -3.39 -11.60
CA SER A 327 5.82 -3.42 -10.23
C SER A 327 5.73 -4.86 -9.68
N ASN A 328 6.48 -5.13 -8.62
CA ASN A 328 6.40 -6.38 -7.86
C ASN A 328 5.26 -6.39 -6.82
N ILE A 329 4.52 -5.29 -6.65
CA ILE A 329 3.43 -5.19 -5.68
C ILE A 329 2.35 -6.25 -5.92
N CYS A 330 1.84 -6.83 -4.83
CA CYS A 330 0.77 -7.84 -4.85
C CYS A 330 -0.28 -7.54 -3.78
N THR A 331 0.06 -7.79 -2.51
CA THR A 331 -0.68 -7.23 -1.38
C THR A 331 -0.39 -5.73 -1.34
N ALA A 332 -1.45 -4.94 -1.21
CA ALA A 332 -1.40 -3.49 -1.04
C ALA A 332 -2.19 -3.13 0.22
N GLN A 333 -2.78 -1.95 0.28
CA GLN A 333 -3.40 -1.40 1.50
C GLN A 333 -4.90 -1.19 1.35
N ALA A 334 -5.59 -2.17 0.76
CA ALA A 334 -6.99 -2.06 0.35
C ALA A 334 -7.96 -1.71 1.50
N LEU A 335 -7.78 -2.31 2.68
CA LEU A 335 -8.64 -2.00 3.84
C LEU A 335 -8.51 -0.53 4.26
N LEU A 336 -7.30 0.01 4.22
CA LEU A 336 -7.01 1.39 4.63
C LEU A 336 -7.43 2.39 3.55
N ALA A 337 -7.33 2.01 2.27
CA ALA A 337 -7.91 2.77 1.17
C ALA A 337 -9.44 2.87 1.30
N ASN A 338 -10.10 1.76 1.67
CA ASN A 338 -11.54 1.77 1.96
C ASN A 338 -11.88 2.67 3.16
N MET A 339 -11.07 2.66 4.22
CA MET A 339 -11.29 3.56 5.36
C MET A 339 -11.16 5.03 4.95
N ALA A 340 -10.14 5.38 4.16
CA ALA A 340 -9.95 6.74 3.66
C ALA A 340 -11.07 7.17 2.71
N ALA A 341 -11.58 6.26 1.87
CA ALA A 341 -12.73 6.50 1.01
C ALA A 341 -14.02 6.73 1.79
N MET A 342 -14.23 6.03 2.91
CA MET A 342 -15.40 6.22 3.77
C MET A 342 -15.30 7.47 4.64
N TYR A 343 -14.10 8.02 4.81
CA TYR A 343 -13.86 9.26 5.56
C TYR A 343 -14.24 10.50 4.75
N ALA A 344 -13.93 10.50 3.45
CA ALA A 344 -14.23 11.59 2.52
C ALA A 344 -15.73 11.66 2.19
#